data_AF-A0A258BXU8-F1
#
_entry.id   AF-A0A258BXU8-F1
#
_cell.length_a   1.000
_cell.length_b   1.000
_cell.length_c   1.000
_cell.angle_alpha   90.00
_cell.angle_beta   90.00
_cell.angle_gamma   90.00
#
_symmetry.space_group_name_H-M   'P 1'
#
loop_
_entity.id
_entity.type
_entity.pdbx_description
1 polymer ?
#
loop_
_entity_poly.entity_id
_entity_poly.type
_entity_poly.pdbx_seq_one_letter_code
_entity_poly.pdbx_strand_id
1 'polypeptide(L)'
;LGAFLAGSNTVSNMMFSQFQFGVAQSLGISGAMVVATQAVGAAAGNMVAIHNVVAASATVGLLGREGLTLRKTVWPTLYYVLFTGIIGLIAIYVLGVTDPLVGV
;
A
#
# COMPACT_ATOMS: atom_id res chain seq x y z
N LEU A 1 2.05 -2.97 1.51
CA LEU A 1 3.06 -3.87 2.13
C LEU A 1 4.39 -3.84 1.38
N GLY A 2 4.43 -4.06 0.06
CA GLY A 2 5.67 -4.11 -0.70
C GLY A 2 6.56 -2.86 -0.61
N ALA A 3 5.96 -1.66 -0.62
CA ALA A 3 6.73 -0.41 -0.69
C ALA A 3 7.59 -0.12 0.56
N PHE A 4 7.18 -0.60 1.74
CA PHE A 4 7.98 -0.46 2.96
C PHE A 4 9.34 -1.16 2.84
N LEU A 5 9.36 -2.36 2.23
CA LEU A 5 10.57 -3.12 1.94
C LEU A 5 11.27 -2.63 0.67
N ALA A 6 10.50 -2.34 -0.38
CA ALA A 6 11.01 -2.20 -1.74
C ALA A 6 11.62 -0.82 -2.08
N GLY A 7 11.52 0.20 -1.23
CA GLY A 7 12.07 1.51 -1.60
C GLY A 7 11.08 2.47 -2.23
N SER A 8 10.04 1.90 -2.84
CA SER A 8 9.37 2.53 -3.98
C SER A 8 7.98 1.95 -4.21
N ASN A 9 7.02 2.85 -4.46
CA ASN A 9 5.66 2.50 -4.86
C ASN A 9 5.64 1.74 -6.20
N THR A 10 6.45 2.18 -7.17
CA THR A 10 6.47 1.58 -8.51
C THR A 10 6.94 0.14 -8.46
N VAL A 11 8.05 -0.11 -7.77
CA VAL A 11 8.62 -1.47 -7.63
C VAL A 11 7.65 -2.38 -6.88
N SER A 12 7.06 -1.89 -5.79
CA SER A 12 6.04 -2.63 -5.04
C SER A 12 4.84 -3.02 -5.91
N ASN A 13 4.30 -2.09 -6.70
CA ASN A 13 3.15 -2.38 -7.55
C ASN A 13 3.52 -3.36 -8.66
N MET A 14 4.66 -3.20 -9.32
CA MET A 14 5.09 -4.16 -10.35
C MET A 14 5.32 -5.57 -9.79
N MET A 15 5.88 -5.68 -8.58
CA MET A 15 6.16 -6.98 -7.96
C MET A 15 4.91 -7.68 -7.43
N PHE A 16 4.02 -6.95 -6.76
CA PHE A 16 2.91 -7.57 -6.02
C PHE A 16 1.56 -7.49 -6.72
N SER A 17 1.30 -6.49 -7.57
CA SER A 17 -0.01 -6.35 -8.21
C SER A 17 -0.34 -7.54 -9.11
N GLN A 18 0.64 -8.06 -9.86
CA GLN A 18 0.38 -9.19 -10.76
C GLN A 18 0.08 -10.49 -10.00
N PHE A 19 0.82 -10.75 -8.91
CA PHE A 19 0.57 -11.88 -8.02
C PHE A 19 -0.81 -11.76 -7.36
N GLN A 20 -1.13 -10.59 -6.80
CA GLN A 20 -2.40 -10.36 -6.12
C GLN A 20 -3.60 -10.40 -7.07
N PHE A 21 -3.43 -9.95 -8.31
CA PHE A 21 -4.44 -10.11 -9.35
C PHE A 21 -4.73 -11.59 -9.64
N GLY A 22 -3.70 -12.43 -9.78
CA GLY A 22 -3.89 -13.88 -9.97
C GLY A 22 -4.53 -14.58 -8.78
N VAL A 23 -4.19 -14.18 -7.56
CA VAL A 23 -4.84 -14.67 -6.33
C VAL A 23 -6.31 -14.23 -6.28
N ALA A 24 -6.61 -12.99 -6.66
CA ALA A 24 -7.97 -12.46 -6.71
C ALA A 24 -8.84 -13.25 -7.70
N GLN A 25 -8.31 -13.54 -8.89
CA GLN A 25 -9.00 -14.40 -9.87
C GLN A 25 -9.26 -15.80 -9.32
N SER A 26 -8.29 -16.39 -8.60
CA SER A 26 -8.45 -17.72 -7.99
C SER A 26 -9.50 -17.75 -6.88
N LEU A 27 -9.70 -16.62 -6.20
CA LEU A 27 -10.71 -16.44 -5.14
C LEU A 27 -12.08 -15.97 -5.68
N GLY A 28 -12.20 -15.70 -6.98
CA GLY A 28 -13.43 -15.18 -7.59
C GLY A 28 -13.81 -13.76 -7.13
N ILE A 29 -12.85 -12.97 -6.67
CA ILE A 29 -13.05 -11.58 -6.24
C ILE A 29 -12.44 -10.61 -7.28
N SER A 30 -12.86 -9.34 -7.26
CA SER A 30 -12.33 -8.35 -8.22
C SER A 30 -10.82 -8.14 -8.05
N GLY A 31 -10.06 -8.53 -9.08
CA GLY A 31 -8.65 -8.26 -9.24
C GLY A 31 -8.35 -6.76 -9.34
N ALA A 32 -9.18 -5.99 -10.04
CA ALA A 32 -9.02 -4.53 -10.09
C ALA A 32 -9.07 -3.89 -8.69
N MET A 33 -10.04 -4.29 -7.86
CA MET A 33 -10.16 -3.77 -6.49
C MET A 33 -9.02 -4.21 -5.60
N VAL A 34 -8.56 -5.45 -5.72
CA VAL A 34 -7.39 -5.95 -4.98
C VAL A 34 -6.13 -5.18 -5.38
N VAL A 35 -5.89 -4.98 -6.68
CA VAL A 35 -4.74 -4.21 -7.19
C VAL A 35 -4.81 -2.74 -6.79
N ALA A 36 -6.00 -2.12 -6.84
CA ALA A 36 -6.20 -0.74 -6.38
C ALA A 36 -5.90 -0.60 -4.89
N THR A 37 -6.39 -1.53 -4.07
CA THR A 37 -6.11 -1.56 -2.63
C THR A 37 -4.63 -1.80 -2.36
N GLN A 38 -3.95 -2.61 -3.18
CA GLN A 38 -2.49 -2.73 -3.14
C GLN A 38 -1.84 -1.37 -3.32
N ALA A 39 -2.11 -0.69 -4.44
CA ALA A 39 -1.44 0.56 -4.80
C ALA A 39 -1.55 1.60 -3.69
N VAL A 40 -2.70 1.65 -3.02
CA VAL A 40 -2.93 2.50 -1.85
C VAL A 40 -2.10 2.04 -0.64
N GLY A 41 -2.08 0.74 -0.35
CA GLY A 41 -1.22 0.15 0.69
C GLY A 41 0.29 0.21 0.39
N ALA A 42 0.69 0.35 -0.87
CA ALA A 42 2.06 0.69 -1.27
C ALA A 42 2.35 2.15 -0.92
N ALA A 43 1.50 3.09 -1.33
CA ALA A 43 1.66 4.51 -0.97
C ALA A 43 1.77 4.71 0.54
N ALA A 44 0.95 4.01 1.32
CA ALA A 44 1.02 4.06 2.77
C ALA A 44 2.33 3.47 3.32
N GLY A 45 2.77 2.32 2.83
CA GLY A 45 4.02 1.69 3.26
C GLY A 45 5.26 2.54 2.96
N ASN A 46 5.24 3.33 1.88
CA ASN A 46 6.33 4.21 1.48
C ASN A 46 6.57 5.37 2.46
N MET A 47 5.55 5.80 3.21
CA MET A 47 5.64 6.87 4.21
C MET A 47 6.51 6.51 5.44
N VAL A 48 6.66 5.20 5.72
CA VAL A 48 7.38 4.68 6.89
C VAL A 48 8.66 3.95 6.47
N ALA A 49 8.98 3.99 5.19
CA ALA A 49 10.05 3.21 4.63
C ALA A 49 11.41 3.83 5.01
N ILE A 50 12.30 3.02 5.60
CA ILE A 50 13.52 3.52 6.28
C ILE A 50 14.39 4.34 5.32
N HIS A 51 14.56 3.90 4.08
CA HIS A 51 15.33 4.60 3.06
C HIS A 51 14.79 6.02 2.77
N ASN A 52 13.46 6.22 2.80
CA ASN A 52 12.85 7.54 2.60
C ASN A 52 13.03 8.42 3.85
N VAL A 53 12.85 7.86 5.04
CA VAL A 53 12.97 8.60 6.30
C VAL A 53 14.40 9.01 6.59
N VAL A 54 15.38 8.15 6.30
CA VAL A 54 16.82 8.44 6.39
C VAL A 54 17.19 9.53 5.39
N ALA A 55 16.81 9.39 4.11
CA ALA A 55 17.09 10.38 3.08
C ALA A 55 16.48 11.76 3.41
N ALA A 56 15.22 11.79 3.86
CA ALA A 56 14.57 13.02 4.30
C ALA A 56 15.26 13.61 5.53
N SER A 57 15.63 12.80 6.52
CA SER A 57 16.33 13.28 7.72
C SER A 57 17.71 13.85 7.38
N ALA A 58 18.39 13.33 6.37
CA ALA A 58 19.65 13.86 5.87
C ALA A 58 19.50 15.25 5.21
N THR A 59 18.41 15.50 4.47
CA THR A 59 18.22 16.80 3.79
C THR A 59 17.81 17.93 4.73
N VAL A 60 17.10 17.63 5.81
CA VAL A 60 16.71 18.63 6.83
C VAL A 60 17.64 18.69 8.05
N GLY A 61 18.77 17.97 8.02
CA GLY A 61 19.77 18.01 9.10
C GLY A 61 19.33 17.32 10.41
N LEU A 62 18.40 16.37 10.33
CA LEU A 62 17.88 15.59 11.47
C LEU A 62 18.52 14.19 11.58
N LEU A 63 19.76 14.02 11.09
CA LEU A 63 20.51 12.76 11.18
C LEU A 63 20.58 12.27 12.65
N GLY A 64 20.31 10.98 12.86
CA GLY A 64 20.22 10.38 14.20
C GLY A 64 18.89 10.61 14.93
N ARG A 65 17.94 11.37 14.37
CA ARG A 65 16.57 11.53 14.88
C ARG A 65 15.49 10.88 14.00
N GLU A 66 15.89 9.99 13.09
CA GLU A 66 15.01 9.27 12.17
C GLU A 66 13.88 8.53 12.88
N GLY A 67 14.15 7.96 14.06
CA GLY A 67 13.14 7.28 14.87
C GLY A 67 12.00 8.20 15.34
N LEU A 68 12.27 9.48 15.58
CA LEU A 68 11.22 10.46 15.92
C LEU A 68 10.34 10.76 14.71
N THR A 69 10.94 10.88 13.53
CA THR A 69 10.23 11.08 12.26
C THR A 69 9.35 9.87 11.96
N LEU A 70 9.91 8.66 12.07
CA LEU A 70 9.20 7.39 11.88
C LEU A 70 8.01 7.26 12.85
N ARG A 71 8.22 7.56 14.13
CA ARG A 71 7.18 7.46 15.16
C ARG A 71 6.03 8.45 14.92
N LYS A 72 6.30 9.58 14.26
CA LYS A 72 5.26 10.52 13.83
C LYS A 72 4.54 10.06 12.55
N THR A 73 5.22 9.47 11.58
CA THR A 73 4.62 9.02 10.31
C THR A 73 3.86 7.69 10.41
N VAL A 74 4.11 6.89 11.45
CA VAL A 74 3.35 5.66 11.73
C VAL A 74 1.86 5.95 11.94
N TRP A 75 1.50 7.03 12.64
CA TRP A 75 0.08 7.35 12.90
C TRP A 75 -0.73 7.64 11.62
N PRO A 76 -0.31 8.55 10.72
CA PRO A 76 -0.94 8.73 9.41
C PRO A 76 -1.00 7.44 8.60
N THR A 77 0.08 6.65 8.64
CA THR A 77 0.16 5.40 7.88
C THR A 77 -0.86 4.39 8.36
N LEU A 78 -0.99 4.21 9.68
CA LEU A 78 -1.94 3.28 10.27
C LEU A 78 -3.37 3.68 9.91
N TYR A 79 -3.69 4.98 10.01
CA TYR A 79 -4.98 5.51 9.59
C TYR A 79 -5.27 5.20 8.12
N TYR A 80 -4.31 5.48 7.23
CA TYR A 80 -4.47 5.26 5.79
C TYR A 80 -4.67 3.78 5.47
N VAL A 81 -3.86 2.88 6.06
CA VAL A 81 -3.95 1.43 5.82
C VAL A 81 -5.26 0.85 6.35
N LEU A 82 -5.66 1.19 7.58
CA LEU A 82 -6.89 0.68 8.17
C LEU A 82 -8.11 1.17 7.40
N PHE A 83 -8.18 2.47 7.11
CA PHE A 83 -9.33 3.05 6.43
C PHE A 83 -9.49 2.48 5.02
N THR A 84 -8.40 2.38 4.27
CA THR A 84 -8.42 1.85 2.89
C THR A 84 -8.66 0.34 2.86
N GLY A 85 -8.13 -0.41 3.83
CA GLY A 85 -8.41 -1.83 3.98
C GLY A 85 -9.88 -2.12 4.30
N ILE A 86 -10.50 -1.33 5.18
CA ILE A 86 -11.94 -1.44 5.50
C ILE A 86 -12.77 -1.14 4.26
N ILE A 87 -12.46 -0.05 3.54
CA ILE A 87 -13.17 0.29 2.30
C ILE A 87 -13.03 -0.83 1.25
N GLY A 88 -11.82 -1.37 1.08
CA GLY A 88 -11.58 -2.49 0.16
C GLY A 88 -12.39 -3.74 0.52
N LEU A 89 -12.45 -4.09 1.80
CA LEU A 89 -13.27 -5.21 2.29
C LEU A 89 -14.76 -4.98 2.04
N ILE A 90 -15.27 -3.79 2.35
CA ILE A 90 -16.69 -3.45 2.11
C ILE A 90 -16.99 -3.48 0.61
N ALA A 91 -16.10 -2.95 -0.23
CA ALA A 91 -16.28 -2.93 -1.68
C ALA A 91 -16.34 -4.35 -2.28
N ILE A 92 -15.49 -5.26 -1.82
CA ILE A 92 -15.43 -6.64 -2.33
C ILE A 92 -16.60 -7.47 -1.79
N TYR A 93 -16.86 -7.45 -0.48
CA TYR A 93 -17.80 -8.38 0.17
C TYR A 93 -19.21 -7.84 0.34
N VAL A 94 -19.41 -6.52 0.47
CA VAL A 94 -20.72 -5.93 0.74
C VAL A 94 -21.33 -5.34 -0.54
N LEU A 95 -20.54 -4.61 -1.33
CA LEU A 95 -21.01 -4.02 -2.58
C LEU A 95 -20.95 -4.99 -3.77
N GLY A 96 -20.23 -6.11 -3.63
CA GLY A 96 -20.09 -7.10 -4.70
C GLY A 96 -19.50 -6.50 -5.98
N VAL A 97 -18.55 -5.57 -5.86
CA VAL A 97 -17.94 -4.91 -7.02
C VAL A 97 -17.32 -5.97 -7.93
N THR A 98 -17.95 -6.19 -9.07
CA THR A 98 -17.48 -7.10 -10.12
C THR A 98 -16.25 -6.53 -10.79
N ASP A 99 -15.38 -7.42 -11.26
CA ASP A 99 -14.09 -7.04 -11.82
C ASP A 99 -14.27 -6.30 -13.17
N PRO A 100 -14.01 -4.99 -13.26
CA PRO A 100 -14.12 -4.27 -14.53
C PRO A 100 -13.02 -4.68 -15.55
N LEU A 101 -11.98 -5.37 -15.08
CA LEU A 101 -10.86 -5.83 -15.92
C LEU A 101 -11.08 -7.24 -16.48
N VAL A 102 -12.02 -8.00 -15.92
CA VAL A 102 -12.48 -9.27 -16.48
C VAL A 102 -13.81 -8.96 -17.16
N GLY A 103 -13.72 -8.39 -18.35
CA GLY A 103 -14.89 -8.07 -19.16
C GLY A 103 -15.79 -9.29 -19.34
N VAL A 104 -17.08 -9.08 -19.10
CA VAL A 104 -18.11 -9.63 -19.98
C VAL A 104 -17.93 -8.99 -21.36
#